data_AF-A0A382JNA9-F1
#
_entry.id   AF-A0A382JNA9-F1
#
_cell.length_a   1.000
_cell.length_b   1.000
_cell.length_c   1.000
_cell.angle_alpha   90.00
_cell.angle_beta   90.00
_cell.angle_gamma   90.00
#
_symmetry.space_group_name_H-M   'P 1'
#
loop_
_entity.id
_entity.type
_entity.pdbx_description
1 polymer ?
#
loop_
_entity_poly.entity_id
_entity_poly.type
_entity_poly.pdbx_seq_one_letter_code
_entity_poly.pdbx_strand_id
1 'polypeptide(L)' 'MKVFFSITLFLFLCLSAQAEKPLNFVLILVDDLGWMDLSCQGSRYYETPNLDRLAAQGMRFT' A
#
# COMPACT_ATOMS: atom_id res chain seq x y z
N MET A 1 30.56 -33.45 -13.13
CA MET A 1 29.18 -33.11 -13.55
C MET A 1 28.23 -32.89 -12.36
N LYS A 2 28.15 -33.81 -11.38
CA LYS A 2 27.29 -33.68 -10.19
C LYS A 2 27.53 -32.41 -9.36
N VAL A 3 28.80 -32.02 -9.16
CA VAL A 3 29.18 -30.83 -8.38
C VAL A 3 28.75 -29.53 -9.07
N PHE A 4 28.99 -29.41 -10.38
CA PHE A 4 28.54 -28.25 -11.16
C PHE A 4 27.01 -28.11 -11.13
N PHE A 5 26.29 -29.23 -11.30
CA PHE A 5 24.82 -29.22 -11.23
C PHE A 5 24.31 -28.78 -9.85
N SER A 6 24.96 -29.24 -8.77
CA SER A 6 24.63 -28.86 -7.40
C SER A 6 24.86 -27.36 -7.14
N ILE A 7 25.97 -26.81 -7.63
CA ILE A 7 26.30 -25.38 -7.49
C ILE A 7 25.29 -24.51 -8.26
N THR A 8 24.96 -24.88 -9.49
CA THR A 8 23.98 -24.15 -10.30
C THR A 8 22.59 -24.19 -9.65
N LEU A 9 22.19 -25.35 -9.12
CA LEU A 9 20.91 -25.50 -8.42
C LEU A 9 20.85 -24.66 -7.13
N PHE A 10 21.94 -24.63 -6.36
CA PHE A 10 22.04 -23.82 -5.14
C PHE A 10 21.99 -22.31 -5.43
N LEU A 11 22.69 -21.84 -6.46
CA LEU A 11 22.65 -20.45 -6.91
C LEU A 11 21.24 -20.02 -7.34
N PHE A 12 20.51 -20.89 -8.05
CA PHE A 12 19.14 -20.63 -8.47
C PHE A 12 18.16 -20.51 -7.28
N LEU A 13 18.35 -21.35 -6.25
CA LEU A 13 17.57 -21.30 -5.01
C LEU A 13 17.83 -20.02 -4.21
N CYS A 14 19.08 -19.57 -4.11
CA CYS A 14 19.42 -18.31 -3.44
C CYS A 14 18.78 -17.09 -4.13
N LEU A 15 18.72 -17.07 -5.47
CA LEU A 15 18.10 -15.97 -6.21
C LEU A 15 16.57 -15.89 -6.00
N SER A 16 15.94 -17.02 -5.70
CA SER A 16 14.49 -17.10 -5.47
C SER A 16 14.09 -16.71 -4.04
N ALA A 17 15.05 -16.62 -3.12
CA ALA A 17 14.82 -16.34 -1.70
C ALA A 17 14.73 -14.84 -1.38
N GLN A 18 14.00 -14.08 -2.20
CA GLN A 18 13.76 -12.66 -1.91
C GLN A 18 12.60 -12.52 -0.93
N ALA A 19 12.91 -12.21 0.33
CA ALA A 19 11.90 -11.88 1.32
C ALA A 19 11.19 -10.58 0.94
N GLU A 20 9.85 -10.61 0.87
CA GLU A 20 9.08 -9.38 0.73
C GLU A 20 9.33 -8.47 1.92
N LYS A 21 9.54 -7.18 1.65
CA LYS A 21 9.64 -6.20 2.73
C LYS A 21 8.31 -6.21 3.48
N PRO A 22 8.33 -6.18 4.83
CA PRO A 22 7.09 -6.11 5.59
C PRO A 22 6.31 -4.86 5.18
N LEU A 23 5.00 -5.01 4.97
CA LEU A 23 4.14 -3.87 4.74
C LEU A 23 4.04 -3.04 6.01
N ASN A 24 4.11 -1.72 5.85
CA ASN A 24 3.79 -0.79 6.93
C ASN A 24 2.29 -0.48 6.89
N PHE A 25 1.65 -0.47 8.05
CA PHE A 25 0.23 -0.12 8.18
C PHE A 25 0.08 1.16 9.02
N VAL A 26 -0.64 2.14 8.48
CA VAL A 26 -0.92 3.41 9.15
C VAL A 26 -2.44 3.58 9.25
N LEU A 27 -2.96 3.58 10.48
CA LEU A 27 -4.36 3.86 10.75
C LEU A 27 -4.51 5.33 11.16
N ILE A 28 -5.30 6.08 10.39
CA ILE A 28 -5.66 7.46 10.70
C ILE A 28 -7.12 7.44 11.19
N LEU A 29 -7.34 7.77 12.46
CA LEU A 29 -8.66 7.92 13.05
C LEU A 29 -8.90 9.41 13.31
N VAL A 30 -10.06 9.91 12.89
CA VAL A 30 -10.47 11.30 13.10
C VAL A 30 -11.77 11.28 13.88
N ASP A 31 -11.80 12.05 14.97
CA ASP A 31 -12.98 12.20 15.82
C ASP A 31 -13.98 13.16 15.18
N ASP A 32 -15.27 12.85 15.28
CA ASP A 32 -16.39 13.69 14.78
C ASP A 32 -16.27 14.22 13.34
N LEU A 33 -15.63 13.48 12.43
CA LEU A 33 -15.59 13.83 11.01
C LEU A 33 -16.90 13.45 10.32
N GLY A 34 -17.68 14.46 9.91
CA GLY A 34 -18.94 14.28 9.22
C GLY A 34 -18.75 13.76 7.79
N TRP A 35 -19.76 13.02 7.30
CA TRP A 35 -19.73 12.45 5.95
C TRP A 35 -19.51 13.50 4.85
N MET A 36 -20.15 14.66 4.97
CA MET A 36 -20.11 15.73 3.98
C MET A 36 -18.96 16.72 4.19
N ASP A 37 -18.06 16.47 5.13
CA ASP A 37 -16.98 17.41 5.45
C ASP A 37 -15.83 17.33 4.44
N LEU A 38 -15.68 16.22 3.72
CA LEU A 38 -14.59 16.02 2.76
C LEU A 38 -14.96 16.48 1.34
N SER A 39 -14.00 17.07 0.63
CA SER A 39 -14.20 17.48 -0.78
C SER A 39 -14.50 16.28 -1.68
N CYS A 40 -13.85 15.13 -1.46
CA CYS A 40 -14.20 13.87 -2.15
C CYS A 40 -15.59 13.30 -1.82
N GLN A 41 -16.28 13.87 -0.83
CA GLN A 41 -17.68 13.57 -0.47
C GLN A 41 -18.65 14.69 -0.90
N GLY A 42 -18.17 15.67 -1.65
CA GLY A 42 -18.99 16.76 -2.20
C GLY A 42 -18.99 18.04 -1.37
N SER A 43 -18.15 18.15 -0.33
CA SER A 43 -17.92 19.43 0.35
C SER A 43 -17.43 20.48 -0.65
N ARG A 44 -18.04 21.67 -0.62
CA ARG A 44 -17.57 22.85 -1.38
C ARG A 44 -16.91 23.90 -0.49
N TYR A 45 -16.86 23.64 0.81
CA TYR A 45 -16.36 24.58 1.81
C TYR A 45 -14.97 24.18 2.32
N TYR A 46 -14.78 22.91 2.66
CA TYR A 46 -13.50 22.41 3.15
C TYR A 46 -12.65 21.85 2.00
N GLU A 47 -11.39 22.26 1.97
CA GLU A 47 -10.40 21.74 1.03
C GLU A 47 -9.62 20.60 1.70
N THR A 48 -9.72 19.38 1.16
CA THR A 48 -9.01 18.21 1.70
C THR A 48 -8.11 17.51 0.66
N PRO A 49 -7.17 18.23 0.02
CA PRO A 49 -6.45 17.73 -1.16
C PRO A 49 -5.62 16.45 -0.91
N ASN A 50 -5.13 16.24 0.31
CA ASN A 50 -4.43 15.01 0.68
C ASN A 50 -5.36 13.81 0.79
N LEU A 51 -6.55 13.99 1.36
CA LEU A 51 -7.56 12.93 1.45
C LEU A 51 -8.18 12.67 0.08
N ASP A 52 -8.35 13.69 -0.76
CA ASP A 52 -8.78 13.54 -2.15
C ASP A 52 -7.81 12.69 -2.95
N ARG A 53 -6.50 12.96 -2.83
CA ARG A 53 -5.46 12.16 -3.47
C ARG A 53 -5.46 10.72 -2.97
N LEU A 54 -5.62 10.50 -1.65
CA LEU A 54 -5.71 9.15 -1.08
C LEU A 54 -6.94 8.39 -1.59
N ALA A 55 -8.10 9.05 -1.67
CA ALA A 55 -9.32 8.47 -2.20
C ALA A 55 -9.20 8.12 -3.69
N ALA A 56 -8.50 8.94 -4.48
CA ALA A 56 -8.27 8.70 -5.91
C ALA A 56 -7.24 7.60 -6.20
N GLN A 57 -6.25 7.40 -5.31
CA GLN A 57 -5.19 6.40 -5.47
C GLN A 57 -5.54 5.04 -4.86
N GLY A 58 -6.61 4.97 -4.07
CA GLY A 58 -6.99 3.80 -3.32
C GLY A 58 -8.44 3.41 -3.51
N MET A 59 -9.04 2.91 -2.44
CA MET A 59 -10.44 2.55 -2.37
C MET A 59 -11.16 3.49 -1.41
N ARG A 60 -12.32 3.98 -1.82
CA ARG A 60 -13.21 4.79 -0.98
C ARG A 60 -14.50 4.00 -0.75
N PHE A 61 -14.89 3.82 0.50
CA PHE A 61 -16.13 3.18 0.89
C PHE A 61 -17.20 4.25 1.06
N THR A 62 -18.37 4.07 0.43
CA THR A 62 -19.49 5.04 0.43
C THR A 62 -20.83 4.39 0.61
#